data_AF-A0A969I2Y4-F1
#
_entry.id   AF-A0A969I2Y4-F1
#
_cell.length_a   1.000
_cell.length_b   1.000
_cell.length_c   1.000
_cell.angle_alpha   90.00
_cell.angle_beta   90.00
_cell.angle_gamma   90.00
#
_symmetry.space_group_name_H-M   'P 1'
#
loop_
_entity.id
_entity.type
_entity.pdbx_description
1 polymer ?
#
loop_
_entity_poly.entity_id
_entity_poly.type
_entity_poly.pdbx_seq_one_letter_code
_entity_poly.pdbx_strand_id
1 'polypeptide(L)'
;MYRDSVRGGSSLAPEARRAFEAIIEPHENNDRTVYLVVLQNVFMSFFERIDERTWEVRTISTGGLSFPSYTYRDIPRRLRGVITIDKDEPLKRIVAHELGHKLMNVSHEYRQIDPQHEVRAEGGLMLYGAGTDIAPGAEGRWHRERLHLSPYLYRQAADGTRQWNPDYREGGHYYDPIYGDKVVEFGPADE
;
A
#
# COMPACT_ATOMS: atom_id res chain seq x y z
N MET A 1 10.31 7.25 -10.82
CA MET A 1 10.26 5.99 -10.04
C MET A 1 9.03 5.13 -10.36
N TYR A 2 7.79 5.58 -10.16
CA TYR A 2 6.59 4.71 -10.34
C TYR A 2 6.00 4.63 -11.76
N ARG A 3 6.28 5.57 -12.67
CA ARG A 3 5.94 5.38 -14.11
C ARG A 3 6.91 4.39 -14.78
N ASP A 4 8.16 4.30 -14.33
CA ASP A 4 9.16 3.36 -14.86
C ASP A 4 8.97 1.92 -14.33
N SER A 5 8.45 1.75 -13.11
CA SER A 5 8.12 0.42 -12.57
C SER A 5 7.02 -0.31 -13.37
N VAL A 6 6.24 0.43 -14.17
CA VAL A 6 5.26 -0.13 -15.13
C VAL A 6 5.94 -1.01 -16.18
N ARG A 7 7.23 -0.81 -16.48
CA ARG A 7 7.93 -1.61 -17.50
C ARG A 7 8.34 -3.01 -17.02
N GLY A 8 8.26 -3.30 -15.72
CA GLY A 8 8.75 -4.59 -15.16
C GLY A 8 8.04 -5.09 -13.90
N GLY A 9 6.85 -4.59 -13.56
CA GLY A 9 6.11 -5.01 -12.37
C GLY A 9 6.00 -6.53 -12.21
N SER A 10 6.18 -7.00 -10.97
CA SER A 10 6.28 -8.40 -10.59
C SER A 10 4.91 -9.09 -10.61
N SER A 11 4.90 -10.38 -10.89
CA SER A 11 3.71 -11.24 -10.73
C SER A 11 3.77 -11.97 -9.39
N LEU A 12 2.60 -12.21 -8.78
CA LEU A 12 2.52 -13.06 -7.60
C LEU A 12 2.86 -14.51 -7.97
N ALA A 13 3.86 -15.10 -7.30
CA ALA A 13 4.26 -16.48 -7.54
C ALA A 13 3.07 -17.45 -7.31
N PRO A 14 2.90 -18.51 -8.13
CA PRO A 14 1.79 -19.46 -7.98
C PRO A 14 1.71 -20.08 -6.59
N GLU A 15 2.85 -20.36 -5.95
CA GLU A 15 2.97 -20.92 -4.61
C GLU A 15 2.43 -19.96 -3.56
N ALA A 16 2.87 -18.70 -3.62
CA ALA A 16 2.41 -17.65 -2.72
C ALA A 16 0.89 -17.44 -2.87
N ARG A 17 0.41 -17.41 -4.11
CA ARG A 17 -1.02 -17.34 -4.40
C ARG A 17 -1.80 -18.49 -3.75
N ARG A 18 -1.37 -19.74 -3.94
CA ARG A 18 -2.03 -20.91 -3.34
C ARG A 18 -2.03 -20.85 -1.81
N ALA A 19 -0.93 -20.40 -1.21
CA ALA A 19 -0.84 -20.26 0.25
C ALA A 19 -1.86 -19.25 0.78
N PHE A 20 -1.94 -18.06 0.20
CA PHE A 20 -2.94 -17.06 0.63
C PHE A 20 -4.37 -17.48 0.31
N GLU A 21 -4.62 -18.19 -0.78
CA GLU A 21 -5.95 -18.75 -1.08
C GLU A 21 -6.37 -19.85 -0.12
N ALA A 22 -5.43 -20.54 0.53
CA ALA A 22 -5.72 -21.51 1.58
C ALA A 22 -6.01 -20.85 2.94
N ILE A 23 -5.47 -19.66 3.19
CA ILE A 23 -5.71 -18.89 4.43
C ILE A 23 -6.98 -18.05 4.31
N ILE A 24 -7.19 -17.41 3.15
CA ILE A 24 -8.33 -16.52 2.88
C ILE A 24 -9.40 -17.31 2.16
N GLU A 25 -10.36 -17.81 2.93
CA GLU A 25 -11.50 -18.55 2.39
C GLU A 25 -12.34 -17.69 1.41
N PRO A 26 -12.87 -18.28 0.34
CA PRO A 26 -13.75 -17.57 -0.60
C PRO A 26 -14.96 -16.96 0.11
N HIS A 27 -15.17 -15.67 -0.09
CA HIS A 27 -16.31 -14.91 0.45
C HIS A 27 -16.70 -13.80 -0.53
N GLU A 28 -18.00 -13.51 -0.63
CA GLU A 28 -18.54 -12.53 -1.59
C GLU A 28 -17.97 -11.11 -1.40
N ASN A 29 -17.50 -10.79 -0.18
CA ASN A 29 -16.95 -9.50 0.19
C ASN A 29 -15.41 -9.50 0.38
N ASN A 30 -14.68 -10.50 -0.12
CA ASN A 30 -13.22 -10.55 0.04
C ASN A 30 -12.54 -9.28 -0.53
N ASP A 31 -13.04 -8.74 -1.64
CA ASP A 31 -12.51 -7.54 -2.30
C ASP A 31 -12.71 -6.25 -1.48
N ARG A 32 -13.56 -6.31 -0.46
CA ARG A 32 -13.90 -5.20 0.46
C ARG A 32 -13.40 -5.43 1.88
N THR A 33 -12.62 -6.49 2.09
CA THR A 33 -12.16 -6.91 3.41
C THR A 33 -10.65 -6.75 3.51
N VAL A 34 -10.19 -6.13 4.59
CA VAL A 34 -8.77 -6.13 4.95
C VAL A 34 -8.50 -7.34 5.84
N TYR A 35 -7.51 -8.15 5.47
CA TYR A 35 -7.08 -9.32 6.23
C TYR A 35 -5.73 -9.06 6.86
N LEU A 36 -5.62 -9.28 8.16
CA LEU A 36 -4.33 -9.28 8.86
C LEU A 36 -3.90 -10.74 9.03
N VAL A 37 -2.85 -11.13 8.31
CA VAL A 37 -2.30 -12.50 8.34
C VAL A 37 -1.00 -12.46 9.14
N VAL A 38 -0.98 -13.11 10.29
CA VAL A 38 0.22 -13.18 11.12
C VAL A 38 1.14 -14.26 10.57
N LEU A 39 2.38 -13.87 10.22
CA LEU A 39 3.43 -14.77 9.74
C LEU A 39 4.68 -14.59 10.62
N GLN A 40 5.63 -15.51 10.54
CA GLN A 40 6.95 -15.38 11.18
C GLN A 40 7.99 -15.10 10.12
N ASN A 41 8.91 -14.16 10.37
CA ASN A 41 10.01 -13.81 9.48
C ASN A 41 9.52 -13.36 8.09
N VAL A 42 8.76 -12.26 8.06
CA VAL A 42 8.30 -11.67 6.80
C VAL A 42 9.47 -10.93 6.16
N PHE A 43 9.79 -11.28 4.91
CA PHE A 43 10.82 -10.61 4.12
C PHE A 43 10.21 -9.91 2.90
N MET A 44 10.75 -8.75 2.57
CA MET A 44 10.45 -8.06 1.32
C MET A 44 11.73 -7.92 0.50
N SER A 45 11.65 -8.26 -0.78
CA SER A 45 12.72 -7.97 -1.75
C SER A 45 12.30 -6.82 -2.65
N PHE A 46 13.23 -5.91 -2.92
CA PHE A 46 13.03 -4.79 -3.83
C PHE A 46 14.31 -4.48 -4.60
N PHE A 47 14.15 -3.84 -5.76
CA PHE A 47 15.27 -3.35 -6.55
C PHE A 47 15.70 -1.98 -6.04
N GLU A 48 16.95 -1.88 -5.62
CA GLU A 48 17.59 -0.63 -5.23
C GLU A 48 18.58 -0.21 -6.33
N ARG A 49 18.50 1.04 -6.76
CA ARG A 49 19.48 1.60 -7.70
C ARG A 49 20.70 2.04 -6.90
N ILE A 50 21.81 1.33 -7.05
CA ILE A 50 23.05 1.61 -6.31
C ILE A 50 23.97 2.61 -7.03
N ASP A 51 23.81 2.76 -8.34
CA ASP A 51 24.45 3.80 -9.16
C ASP A 51 23.60 4.08 -10.42
N GLU A 52 24.05 4.97 -11.31
CA GLU A 52 23.29 5.37 -12.51
C GLU A 52 22.84 4.20 -13.41
N ARG A 53 23.56 3.08 -13.42
CA ARG A 53 23.35 1.96 -14.35
C ARG A 53 23.04 0.63 -13.66
N THR A 54 23.30 0.53 -12.36
CA THR A 54 23.24 -0.73 -11.63
C THR A 54 22.07 -0.78 -10.67
N TRP A 55 21.33 -1.88 -10.74
CA TRP A 55 20.27 -2.25 -9.81
C TRP A 55 20.65 -3.52 -9.07
N GLU A 56 20.46 -3.52 -7.75
CA GLU A 56 20.69 -4.67 -6.89
C GLU A 56 19.36 -5.10 -6.25
N VAL A 57 19.17 -6.40 -6.07
CA VAL A 57 18.05 -6.91 -5.25
C VAL A 57 18.46 -6.84 -3.79
N ARG A 58 17.79 -5.99 -3.02
CA ARG A 58 17.88 -5.97 -1.56
C ARG A 58 16.76 -6.81 -0.97
N THR A 59 17.04 -7.48 0.14
CA THR A 59 16.03 -8.18 0.95
C THR A 59 16.11 -7.69 2.37
N ILE A 60 14.98 -7.25 2.93
CA ILE A 60 14.87 -6.76 4.30
C ILE A 60 13.85 -7.60 5.07
N SER A 61 14.10 -7.79 6.37
CA SER A 61 13.06 -8.25 7.30
C SER A 61 12.09 -7.09 7.55
N THR A 62 10.79 -7.36 7.59
CA THR A 62 9.78 -6.35 7.87
C THR A 62 8.79 -6.82 8.92
N GLY A 63 8.39 -5.89 9.81
CA GLY A 63 7.34 -6.14 10.80
C GLY A 63 5.93 -6.21 10.21
N GLY A 64 5.76 -5.78 8.96
CA GLY A 64 4.49 -5.79 8.25
C GLY A 64 4.68 -5.63 6.75
N LEU A 65 3.77 -6.20 5.97
CA LEU A 65 3.74 -6.02 4.52
C LEU A 65 2.28 -6.07 4.04
N SER A 66 1.73 -4.90 3.82
CA SER A 66 0.57 -4.71 2.97
C SER A 66 0.99 -5.09 1.55
N PHE A 67 0.37 -6.10 0.94
CA PHE A 67 0.62 -6.39 -0.48
C PHE A 67 0.38 -5.13 -1.29
N PRO A 68 1.41 -4.41 -1.76
CA PRO A 68 1.18 -3.15 -2.39
C PRO A 68 0.79 -3.47 -3.81
N SER A 69 -0.39 -3.04 -4.20
CA SER A 69 -0.89 -3.15 -5.57
C SER A 69 0.06 -2.51 -6.58
N TYR A 70 0.88 -1.53 -6.18
CA TYR A 70 1.93 -0.96 -7.04
C TYR A 70 3.15 -1.85 -7.27
N THR A 71 3.37 -2.90 -6.46
CA THR A 71 4.48 -3.84 -6.63
C THR A 71 4.10 -5.04 -7.50
N TYR A 72 2.84 -5.48 -7.38
CA TYR A 72 2.34 -6.67 -8.07
C TYR A 72 1.16 -6.33 -8.97
N ARG A 73 1.30 -6.60 -10.28
CA ARG A 73 0.27 -6.23 -11.27
C ARG A 73 -0.95 -7.15 -11.28
N ASP A 74 -0.79 -8.39 -10.83
CA ASP A 74 -1.78 -9.46 -11.03
C ASP A 74 -2.37 -10.00 -9.73
N ILE A 75 -2.32 -9.23 -8.63
CA ILE A 75 -2.95 -9.66 -7.38
C ILE A 75 -4.45 -9.90 -7.63
N PRO A 76 -4.94 -11.13 -7.41
CA PRO A 76 -6.36 -11.44 -7.55
C PRO A 76 -7.20 -10.50 -6.69
N ARG A 77 -8.33 -10.02 -7.22
CA ARG A 77 -9.21 -9.05 -6.54
C ARG A 77 -9.52 -9.40 -5.08
N ARG A 78 -9.78 -10.69 -4.79
CA ARG A 78 -10.05 -11.21 -3.45
C ARG A 78 -8.87 -11.16 -2.46
N LEU A 79 -7.63 -11.09 -2.94
CA LEU A 79 -6.42 -11.07 -2.12
C LEU A 79 -5.85 -9.66 -1.93
N ARG A 80 -6.39 -8.65 -2.61
CA ARG A 80 -5.87 -7.27 -2.57
C ARG A 80 -5.88 -6.68 -1.17
N GLY A 81 -6.79 -7.11 -0.30
CA GLY A 81 -6.92 -6.64 1.07
C GLY A 81 -5.95 -7.26 2.08
N VAL A 82 -5.09 -8.21 1.66
CA VAL A 82 -4.18 -8.90 2.58
C VAL A 82 -3.04 -7.97 3.01
N ILE A 83 -2.77 -8.00 4.32
CA ILE A 83 -1.64 -7.41 5.01
C ILE A 83 -1.02 -8.52 5.85
N THR A 84 0.26 -8.82 5.65
CA THR A 84 1.00 -9.71 6.55
C THR A 84 1.62 -8.91 7.69
N ILE A 85 1.67 -9.47 8.89
CA ILE A 85 2.28 -8.83 10.07
C ILE A 85 3.18 -9.86 10.74
N ASP A 86 4.37 -9.43 11.16
CA ASP A 86 5.25 -10.24 12.00
C ASP A 86 4.76 -10.20 13.46
N LYS A 87 4.66 -11.38 14.07
CA LYS A 87 4.22 -11.55 15.47
C LYS A 87 5.14 -10.89 16.50
N ASP A 88 6.40 -10.62 16.18
CA ASP A 88 7.43 -10.24 17.16
C ASP A 88 7.62 -8.70 17.30
N GLU A 89 6.87 -7.89 16.56
CA GLU A 89 7.00 -6.41 16.57
C GLU A 89 5.85 -5.71 17.35
N PRO A 90 6.07 -4.51 17.95
CA PRO A 90 5.02 -3.76 18.64
C PRO A 90 3.93 -3.31 17.67
N LEU A 91 2.83 -4.06 17.68
CA LEU A 91 1.83 -4.15 16.61
C LEU A 91 1.13 -2.83 16.22
N LYS A 92 0.90 -1.90 17.17
CA LYS A 92 -0.06 -0.81 16.93
C LYS A 92 0.34 0.15 15.80
N ARG A 93 1.60 0.62 15.78
CA ARG A 93 2.06 1.56 14.76
C ARG A 93 2.22 0.90 13.41
N ILE A 94 2.77 -0.32 13.38
CA ILE A 94 2.95 -1.09 12.15
C ILE A 94 1.60 -1.40 11.52
N VAL A 95 0.61 -1.89 12.29
CA VAL A 95 -0.75 -2.11 11.78
C VAL A 95 -1.33 -0.84 11.18
N ALA A 96 -1.23 0.30 11.87
CA ALA A 96 -1.76 1.57 11.37
C ALA A 96 -1.06 2.02 10.08
N HIS A 97 0.25 1.82 10.00
CA HIS A 97 1.07 2.12 8.83
C HIS A 97 0.69 1.24 7.63
N GLU A 98 0.59 -0.08 7.82
CA GLU A 98 0.19 -1.02 6.77
C GLU A 98 -1.25 -0.79 6.30
N LEU A 99 -2.16 -0.45 7.22
CA LEU A 99 -3.49 0.03 6.88
C LEU A 99 -3.43 1.31 6.06
N GLY A 100 -2.51 2.23 6.38
CA GLY A 100 -2.27 3.43 5.58
C GLY A 100 -1.86 3.10 4.14
N HIS A 101 -0.93 2.16 3.94
CA HIS A 101 -0.59 1.66 2.62
C HIS A 101 -1.79 1.05 1.89
N LYS A 102 -2.68 0.34 2.61
CA LYS A 102 -3.85 -0.30 1.98
C LYS A 102 -4.97 0.67 1.65
N LEU A 103 -5.24 1.62 2.55
CA LEU A 103 -6.40 2.47 2.49
C LEU A 103 -6.13 3.77 1.73
N MET A 104 -4.95 4.37 1.92
CA MET A 104 -4.55 5.62 1.28
C MET A 104 -3.69 5.37 0.04
N ASN A 105 -2.83 4.35 0.07
CA ASN A 105 -1.95 3.92 -1.02
C ASN A 105 -0.87 4.95 -1.42
N VAL A 106 -0.22 5.51 -0.41
CA VAL A 106 0.69 6.66 -0.53
C VAL A 106 2.18 6.28 -0.39
N SER A 107 2.49 4.97 -0.33
CA SER A 107 3.83 4.47 0.04
C SER A 107 4.35 5.20 1.30
N HIS A 108 5.54 5.81 1.26
CA HIS A 108 6.13 6.60 2.36
C HIS A 108 6.23 8.10 2.05
N GLU A 109 5.29 8.66 1.30
CA GLU A 109 5.27 10.11 1.07
C GLU A 109 4.72 10.87 2.29
N TYR A 110 5.19 12.09 2.50
CA TYR A 110 4.63 13.03 3.48
C TYR A 110 5.14 14.45 3.24
N ARG A 111 4.24 15.42 3.03
CA ARG A 111 4.59 16.83 2.76
C ARG A 111 5.63 16.97 1.63
N GLN A 112 6.85 17.41 1.89
CA GLN A 112 7.89 17.57 0.88
C GLN A 112 8.63 16.26 0.55
N ILE A 113 8.37 15.18 1.29
CA ILE A 113 9.00 13.87 1.09
C ILE A 113 8.25 13.12 -0.01
N ASP A 114 8.99 12.76 -1.05
CA ASP A 114 8.49 11.92 -2.13
C ASP A 114 8.41 10.44 -1.71
N PRO A 115 7.49 9.65 -2.28
CA PRO A 115 7.34 8.24 -1.97
C PRO A 115 8.60 7.44 -2.37
N GLN A 116 9.17 6.75 -1.39
CA GLN A 116 10.29 5.82 -1.56
C GLN A 116 10.05 4.54 -0.75
N HIS A 117 10.91 3.53 -0.92
CA HIS A 117 10.76 2.24 -0.26
C HIS A 117 10.98 2.30 1.26
N GLU A 118 11.94 3.11 1.73
CA GLU A 118 12.18 3.31 3.16
C GLU A 118 12.58 4.76 3.41
N VAL A 119 11.74 5.51 4.15
CA VAL A 119 12.06 6.88 4.59
C VAL A 119 11.81 7.01 6.09
N ARG A 120 12.85 7.36 6.85
CA ARG A 120 12.75 7.72 8.27
C ARG A 120 12.80 9.24 8.40
N ALA A 121 11.73 9.83 8.88
CA ALA A 121 11.66 11.25 9.22
C ALA A 121 10.56 11.49 10.27
N GLU A 122 10.60 12.65 10.93
CA GLU A 122 9.60 13.04 11.93
C GLU A 122 8.31 13.56 11.29
N GLY A 123 7.17 13.21 11.91
CA GLY A 123 5.84 13.56 11.43
C GLY A 123 5.26 12.62 10.37
N GLY A 124 3.93 12.52 10.31
CA GLY A 124 3.22 11.67 9.36
C GLY A 124 3.18 10.19 9.74
N LEU A 125 2.01 9.56 9.58
CA LEU A 125 1.82 8.12 9.83
C LEU A 125 2.62 7.22 8.87
N MET A 126 2.89 7.72 7.67
CA MET A 126 3.43 6.94 6.56
C MET A 126 4.96 6.95 6.48
N LEU A 127 5.64 7.60 7.42
CA LEU A 127 7.10 7.57 7.54
C LEU A 127 7.51 6.62 8.65
N TYR A 128 8.72 6.08 8.59
CA TYR A 128 9.26 5.20 9.63
C TYR A 128 9.72 5.94 10.91
N GLY A 129 9.12 7.09 11.23
CA GLY A 129 9.36 7.90 12.43
C GLY A 129 8.27 7.80 13.50
N ALA A 130 8.25 8.73 14.45
CA ALA A 130 7.27 8.76 15.55
C ALA A 130 5.93 9.42 15.18
N GLY A 131 5.80 9.93 13.95
CA GLY A 131 4.58 10.57 13.46
C GLY A 131 3.36 9.65 13.45
N THR A 132 2.18 10.22 13.69
CA THR A 132 0.90 9.49 13.68
C THR A 132 -0.22 10.23 12.96
N ASP A 133 0.08 11.41 12.43
CA ASP A 133 -0.90 12.27 11.77
C ASP A 133 -1.10 11.93 10.30
N ILE A 134 -2.31 12.21 9.82
CA ILE A 134 -2.68 12.18 8.41
C ILE A 134 -3.24 13.57 8.09
N ALA A 135 -2.45 14.38 7.39
CA ALA A 135 -2.84 15.74 7.01
C ALA A 135 -3.77 15.74 5.78
N PRO A 136 -4.69 16.72 5.67
CA PRO A 136 -5.53 16.89 4.49
C PRO A 136 -4.89 17.76 3.42
N GLY A 137 -5.45 17.70 2.20
CA GLY A 137 -5.13 18.64 1.13
C GLY A 137 -3.74 18.43 0.50
N ALA A 138 -3.38 19.29 -0.46
CA ALA A 138 -2.12 19.18 -1.18
C ALA A 138 -0.88 19.23 -0.28
N GLU A 139 -0.90 20.04 0.78
CA GLU A 139 0.19 20.10 1.77
C GLU A 139 0.38 18.77 2.51
N GLY A 140 -0.71 18.03 2.75
CA GLY A 140 -0.72 16.68 3.30
C GLY A 140 -0.65 15.58 2.23
N ARG A 141 -0.25 15.89 0.99
CA ARG A 141 -0.24 14.96 -0.16
C ARG A 141 -1.58 14.24 -0.37
N TRP A 142 -2.68 14.91 -0.05
CA TRP A 142 -4.06 14.42 -0.18
C TRP A 142 -4.37 13.11 0.56
N HIS A 143 -3.59 12.75 1.58
CA HIS A 143 -3.73 11.45 2.26
C HIS A 143 -5.14 11.20 2.80
N ARG A 144 -5.74 12.18 3.48
CA ARG A 144 -7.10 12.05 4.04
C ARG A 144 -8.15 11.90 2.94
N GLU A 145 -8.02 12.64 1.84
CA GLU A 145 -8.95 12.57 0.73
C GLU A 145 -8.84 11.22 0.01
N ARG A 146 -7.63 10.68 -0.14
CA ARG A 146 -7.40 9.32 -0.66
C ARG A 146 -7.97 8.25 0.27
N LEU A 147 -7.82 8.40 1.59
CA LEU A 147 -8.44 7.51 2.58
C LEU A 147 -9.94 7.38 2.33
N HIS A 148 -10.64 8.50 2.14
CA HIS A 148 -12.09 8.51 1.90
C HIS A 148 -12.54 7.89 0.58
N LEU A 149 -11.62 7.64 -0.35
CA LEU A 149 -11.89 6.97 -1.63
C LEU A 149 -11.57 5.47 -1.59
N SER A 150 -11.02 4.96 -0.49
CA SER A 150 -10.60 3.57 -0.36
C SER A 150 -11.75 2.59 -0.64
N PRO A 151 -11.56 1.57 -1.50
CA PRO A 151 -12.53 0.50 -1.73
C PRO A 151 -12.91 -0.30 -0.49
N TYR A 152 -12.08 -0.27 0.56
CA TYR A 152 -12.29 -0.97 1.83
C TYR A 152 -13.11 -0.16 2.84
N LEU A 153 -13.41 1.10 2.55
CA LEU A 153 -14.26 1.94 3.39
C LEU A 153 -15.66 2.07 2.81
N TYR A 154 -16.62 2.19 3.71
CA TYR A 154 -18.01 2.48 3.38
C TYR A 154 -18.55 3.56 4.32
N ARG A 155 -19.59 4.25 3.86
CA ARG A 155 -20.44 5.09 4.71
C ARG A 155 -21.66 4.30 5.14
N GLN A 156 -22.07 4.45 6.39
CA GLN A 156 -23.33 3.90 6.83
C GLN A 156 -24.45 4.91 6.51
N ALA A 157 -25.45 4.46 5.76
CA ALA A 157 -26.64 5.26 5.49
C ALA A 157 -27.57 5.28 6.71
N ALA A 158 -28.54 6.18 6.72
CA ALA A 158 -29.48 6.36 7.83
C ALA A 158 -30.33 5.09 8.11
N ASP A 159 -30.55 4.25 7.10
CA ASP A 159 -31.26 2.96 7.20
C ASP A 159 -30.35 1.79 7.64
N GLY A 160 -29.08 2.07 7.96
CA GLY A 160 -28.09 1.08 8.37
C GLY A 160 -27.38 0.36 7.22
N THR A 161 -27.75 0.62 5.96
CA THR A 161 -27.09 0.01 4.79
C THR A 161 -25.69 0.58 4.57
N ARG A 162 -24.82 -0.21 3.93
CA ARG A 162 -23.44 0.18 3.61
C ARG A 162 -23.35 0.77 2.20
N GLN A 163 -22.93 2.01 2.10
CA GLN A 163 -22.59 2.69 0.85
C GLN A 163 -21.08 2.58 0.61
N TRP A 164 -20.69 1.62 -0.22
CA TRP A 164 -19.29 1.35 -0.53
C TRP A 164 -18.72 2.33 -1.56
N ASN A 165 -17.43 2.62 -1.43
CA ASN A 165 -16.68 3.29 -2.49
C ASN A 165 -16.52 2.36 -3.71
N PRO A 166 -16.31 2.90 -4.92
CA PRO A 166 -15.96 2.09 -6.09
C PRO A 166 -14.74 1.18 -5.84
N ASP A 167 -14.64 0.08 -6.59
CA ASP A 167 -13.39 -0.71 -6.59
C ASP A 167 -12.29 0.05 -7.35
N TYR A 168 -11.05 -0.37 -7.14
CA TYR A 168 -9.90 0.04 -7.94
C TYR A 168 -10.14 -0.18 -9.43
N ARG A 169 -9.77 0.81 -10.25
CA ARG A 169 -9.92 0.72 -11.71
C ARG A 169 -8.75 0.00 -12.35
N GLU A 170 -7.57 0.17 -11.79
CA GLU A 170 -6.31 -0.39 -12.26
C GLU A 170 -5.59 -1.09 -11.11
N GLY A 171 -6.33 -1.89 -10.35
CA GLY A 171 -5.76 -2.78 -9.33
C GLY A 171 -5.20 -2.08 -8.10
N GLY A 172 -5.32 -0.75 -7.97
CA GLY A 172 -4.91 0.02 -6.82
C GLY A 172 -3.47 0.50 -6.87
N HIS A 173 -2.90 0.73 -8.05
CA HIS A 173 -1.58 1.38 -8.16
C HIS A 173 -1.59 2.80 -7.54
N TYR A 174 -0.42 3.36 -7.23
CA TYR A 174 -0.30 4.68 -6.57
C TYR A 174 -1.11 5.78 -7.30
N TYR A 175 -1.18 5.72 -8.62
CA TYR A 175 -1.93 6.63 -9.49
C TYR A 175 -3.21 6.01 -10.06
N ASP A 176 -3.80 5.02 -9.38
CA ASP A 176 -5.05 4.39 -9.83
C ASP A 176 -6.09 5.48 -10.16
N PRO A 177 -6.80 5.37 -11.31
CA PRO A 177 -7.72 6.41 -11.75
C PRO A 177 -8.84 6.77 -10.74
N ILE A 178 -9.08 5.96 -9.71
CA ILE A 178 -9.99 6.34 -8.62
C ILE A 178 -9.55 7.59 -7.85
N TYR A 179 -8.24 7.87 -7.80
CA TYR A 179 -7.71 9.01 -7.04
C TYR A 179 -7.81 10.33 -7.80
N GLY A 180 -7.93 10.28 -9.13
CA GLY A 180 -8.08 11.47 -9.98
C GLY A 180 -6.92 12.46 -9.80
N ASP A 181 -7.26 13.68 -9.41
CA ASP A 181 -6.32 14.79 -9.16
C ASP A 181 -5.55 14.69 -7.83
N LYS A 182 -5.80 13.67 -7.01
CA LYS A 182 -5.18 13.48 -5.69
C LYS A 182 -3.88 12.66 -5.76
N VAL A 183 -3.25 12.66 -6.92
CA VAL A 183 -2.00 11.97 -7.19
C VAL A 183 -0.98 13.04 -7.50
N VAL A 184 0.20 12.97 -6.90
CA VAL A 184 1.30 13.83 -7.30
C VAL A 184 2.04 13.19 -8.47
N GLU A 185 2.11 13.90 -9.59
CA GLU A 185 2.99 13.51 -10.68
C GLU A 185 4.42 13.93 -10.35
N PHE A 186 5.31 12.95 -10.28
CA PHE A 186 6.75 13.21 -10.17
C PHE A 186 7.27 13.48 -11.58
N GLY A 187 7.89 14.65 -11.76
CA GLY A 187 8.67 14.92 -12.97
C GLY A 187 9.84 13.93 -13.13
N PRO A 188 10.48 13.88 -14.30
CA PRO A 188 11.82 13.30 -14.37
C PRO A 188 12.68 13.97 -13.29
N ALA A 189 13.52 13.20 -12.60
CA ALA A 189 14.52 13.80 -11.73
C ALA A 189 15.32 14.78 -12.60
N ASP A 190 15.39 16.06 -12.20
CA ASP A 190 16.25 17.02 -12.89
C ASP A 190 17.67 16.41 -12.93
N GLU A 191 18.21 16.26 -14.15
CA GLU A 191 19.58 15.76 -14.41
C GLU A 191 20.63 16.71 -13.85
#